data_AF-H9BG69-F1
#
_entry.id   AF-H9BG69-F1
#
_cell.length_a   1.000
_cell.length_b   1.000
_cell.length_c   1.000
_cell.angle_alpha   90.00
_cell.angle_beta   90.00
_cell.angle_gamma   90.00
#
_symmetry.space_group_name_H-M   'P 1'
#
loop_
_entity.id
_entity.type
_entity.pdbx_description
1 polymer ?
#
loop_
_entity_poly.entity_id
_entity_poly.type
_entity_poly.pdbx_seq_one_letter_code
_entity_poly.pdbx_strand_id
1 'polypeptide(L)'
;MKNQNLFFKEIFTENKIKNKWLFQLATCLLLNIGIMIIGSTFSKSSINYIYILIFSLLSISVMIFIYYIVILIFSKIFKSDVENKEIFISSVSIVCIITAVKIIVSIIQLIFSIDTNKYDLLNLGIFNDKNVLLSSIDFYTLLSGYLLTLSFYYVSKFKLSLSIILGLTFTFLDFIFNFLFNSLNQAIM
;
A
#
# COMPACT_ATOMS: atom_id res chain seq x y z
N MET A 1 29.93 -1.32 3.69
CA MET A 1 28.89 -1.75 4.64
C MET A 1 28.37 -3.11 4.19
N LYS A 2 28.68 -4.16 4.94
CA LYS A 2 28.31 -5.56 4.66
C LYS A 2 26.80 -5.74 4.79
N ASN A 3 26.20 -6.41 3.81
CA ASN A 3 24.88 -7.08 3.81
C ASN A 3 23.96 -6.74 5.01
N GLN A 4 23.25 -5.62 4.92
CA GLN A 4 22.05 -5.46 5.72
C GLN A 4 20.94 -6.25 5.01
N ASN A 5 20.49 -7.33 5.64
CA ASN A 5 19.31 -8.08 5.20
C ASN A 5 18.07 -7.24 5.47
N LEU A 6 17.81 -6.27 4.59
CA LEU A 6 16.57 -5.51 4.60
C LEU A 6 15.41 -6.46 4.30
N PHE A 7 14.38 -6.43 5.14
CA PHE A 7 13.18 -7.25 4.96
C PHE A 7 12.54 -6.94 3.60
N PHE A 8 12.03 -7.96 2.91
CA PHE A 8 11.54 -7.91 1.52
C PHE A 8 12.56 -7.66 0.40
N LYS A 9 13.87 -7.57 0.69
CA LYS A 9 14.92 -7.43 -0.34
C LYS A 9 14.73 -8.39 -1.52
N GLU A 10 14.56 -9.68 -1.25
CA GLU A 10 14.45 -10.72 -2.27
C GLU A 10 13.26 -10.51 -3.22
N ILE A 11 12.18 -9.87 -2.75
CA ILE A 11 11.02 -9.58 -3.59
C ILE A 11 11.41 -8.58 -4.69
N PHE A 12 12.23 -7.59 -4.36
CA PHE A 12 12.69 -6.54 -5.27
C PHE A 12 13.95 -6.91 -6.06
N THR A 13 14.77 -7.86 -5.60
CA THR A 13 16.04 -8.22 -6.26
C THR A 13 15.98 -9.51 -7.08
N GLU A 14 15.13 -10.49 -6.72
CA GLU A 14 15.13 -11.78 -7.41
C GLU A 14 14.08 -11.88 -8.52
N ASN A 15 14.57 -11.99 -9.76
CA ASN A 15 13.80 -12.24 -10.98
C ASN A 15 13.93 -13.70 -11.46
N LYS A 16 13.97 -14.67 -10.53
CA LYS A 16 14.13 -16.10 -10.87
C LYS A 16 12.94 -16.69 -11.67
N ILE A 17 11.77 -16.05 -11.61
CA ILE A 17 10.54 -16.54 -12.25
C ILE A 17 10.15 -15.60 -13.40
N LYS A 18 10.18 -16.13 -14.63
CA LYS A 18 9.62 -15.44 -15.80
C LYS A 18 8.15 -15.13 -15.53
N ASN A 19 7.76 -13.86 -15.66
CA ASN A 19 6.40 -13.36 -15.38
C ASN A 19 5.96 -13.36 -13.91
N LYS A 20 6.90 -13.33 -12.94
CA LYS A 20 6.59 -13.16 -11.49
C LYS A 20 5.53 -12.09 -11.21
N TRP A 21 5.57 -10.98 -11.93
CA TRP A 21 4.64 -9.87 -11.78
C TRP A 21 3.19 -10.21 -12.12
N LEU A 22 2.94 -11.12 -13.08
CA LEU A 22 1.58 -11.59 -13.39
C LEU A 22 1.01 -12.40 -12.23
N PHE A 23 1.83 -13.27 -11.64
CA PHE A 23 1.45 -14.05 -10.47
C PHE A 23 1.19 -13.14 -9.26
N GLN A 24 2.05 -12.15 -9.03
CA GLN A 24 1.83 -11.14 -8.00
C GLN A 24 0.51 -10.41 -8.26
N LEU A 25 0.30 -9.84 -9.44
CA LEU A 25 -0.91 -9.11 -9.78
C LEU A 25 -2.18 -9.95 -9.55
N ALA A 26 -2.20 -11.21 -9.99
CA ALA A 26 -3.30 -12.13 -9.74
C ALA A 26 -3.51 -12.39 -8.24
N THR A 27 -2.42 -12.55 -7.49
CA THR A 27 -2.45 -12.74 -6.04
C THR A 27 -3.05 -11.51 -5.34
N CYS A 28 -2.56 -10.30 -5.65
CA CYS A 28 -3.09 -9.10 -5.00
C CYS A 28 -4.59 -8.91 -5.32
N LEU A 29 -5.03 -9.22 -6.56
CA LEU A 29 -6.46 -9.23 -6.92
C LEU A 29 -7.27 -10.19 -6.07
N LEU A 30 -6.84 -11.44 -5.92
CA LEU A 30 -7.52 -12.43 -5.08
C LEU A 30 -7.59 -11.98 -3.62
N LEU A 31 -6.49 -11.44 -3.08
CA LEU A 31 -6.45 -10.94 -1.72
C LEU A 31 -7.40 -9.76 -1.51
N ASN A 32 -7.47 -8.83 -2.45
CA ASN A 32 -8.35 -7.66 -2.34
C ASN A 32 -9.84 -8.04 -2.47
N ILE A 33 -10.17 -9.02 -3.33
CA ILE A 33 -11.51 -9.60 -3.35
C ILE A 33 -11.85 -10.19 -1.99
N GLY A 34 -10.92 -10.91 -1.36
CA GLY A 34 -11.06 -11.42 0.01
C GLY A 34 -11.35 -10.32 1.03
N ILE A 35 -10.58 -9.23 1.00
CA ILE A 35 -10.78 -8.06 1.88
C ILE A 35 -12.20 -7.49 1.69
N MET A 36 -12.63 -7.31 0.44
CA MET A 36 -13.96 -6.77 0.14
C MET A 36 -15.10 -7.71 0.58
N ILE A 37 -14.93 -9.02 0.42
CA ILE A 37 -15.89 -10.01 0.93
C ILE A 37 -15.99 -9.89 2.46
N ILE A 38 -14.86 -9.84 3.17
CA ILE A 38 -14.85 -9.66 4.63
C ILE A 38 -15.58 -8.37 5.01
N GLY A 39 -15.29 -7.24 4.37
CA GLY A 39 -15.97 -5.98 4.64
C GLY A 39 -17.48 -6.03 4.39
N SER A 40 -17.90 -6.79 3.37
CA SER A 40 -19.32 -6.99 3.07
C SER A 40 -20.08 -7.76 4.15
N THR A 41 -19.43 -8.59 4.95
CA THR A 41 -20.06 -9.33 6.07
C THR A 41 -20.56 -8.41 7.18
N PHE A 42 -19.96 -7.23 7.33
CA PHE A 42 -20.36 -6.22 8.31
C PHE A 42 -21.40 -5.23 7.75
N SER A 43 -21.66 -5.25 6.44
CA SER A 43 -22.71 -4.44 5.83
C SER A 43 -24.08 -5.10 6.01
N LYS A 44 -25.11 -4.29 6.27
CA LYS A 44 -26.51 -4.76 6.31
C LYS A 44 -27.11 -5.00 4.91
N SER A 45 -26.43 -4.57 3.85
CA SER A 45 -26.88 -4.71 2.47
C SER A 45 -26.62 -6.11 1.90
N SER A 46 -27.41 -6.55 0.93
CA SER A 46 -27.12 -7.76 0.16
C SER A 46 -25.75 -7.65 -0.54
N ILE A 47 -25.01 -8.76 -0.54
CA ILE A 47 -23.70 -8.84 -1.19
C ILE A 47 -23.89 -8.82 -2.70
N ASN A 48 -23.33 -7.81 -3.36
CA ASN A 48 -23.26 -7.75 -4.83
C ASN A 48 -21.87 -8.16 -5.31
N TYR A 49 -21.73 -9.43 -5.72
CA TYR A 49 -20.45 -9.98 -6.18
C TYR A 49 -19.88 -9.29 -7.42
N ILE A 50 -20.73 -8.79 -8.32
CA ILE A 50 -20.29 -8.05 -9.52
C ILE A 50 -19.63 -6.74 -9.10
N TYR A 51 -20.25 -6.03 -8.15
CA TYR A 51 -19.68 -4.80 -7.58
C TYR A 51 -18.32 -5.07 -6.92
N ILE A 52 -18.21 -6.13 -6.11
CA ILE A 52 -16.95 -6.51 -5.46
C ILE A 52 -15.85 -6.73 -6.50
N LEU A 53 -16.13 -7.48 -7.57
CA LEU A 53 -15.13 -7.76 -8.61
C LEU A 53 -14.67 -6.48 -9.32
N ILE A 54 -15.62 -5.63 -9.75
CA ILE A 54 -15.31 -4.39 -10.47
C ILE A 54 -14.49 -3.45 -9.57
N PHE A 55 -14.94 -3.24 -8.33
CA PHE A 55 -14.29 -2.32 -7.41
C PHE A 55 -12.92 -2.85 -6.94
N SER A 56 -12.78 -4.18 -6.78
CA SER A 56 -11.48 -4.81 -6.47
C SER A 56 -10.47 -4.57 -7.58
N LEU A 57 -10.89 -4.74 -8.83
CA LEU A 57 -10.03 -4.52 -9.99
C LEU A 57 -9.63 -3.04 -10.11
N LEU A 58 -10.60 -2.14 -9.95
CA LEU A 58 -10.38 -0.70 -10.04
C LEU A 58 -9.43 -0.21 -8.94
N SER A 59 -9.68 -0.56 -7.68
CA SER A 59 -8.88 -0.12 -6.53
C SER A 59 -7.42 -0.57 -6.64
N ILE A 60 -7.16 -1.82 -6.99
CA ILE A 60 -5.78 -2.31 -7.19
C ILE A 60 -5.11 -1.59 -8.37
N SER A 61 -5.82 -1.43 -9.49
CA SER A 61 -5.25 -0.79 -10.68
C SER A 61 -4.83 0.65 -10.38
N VAL A 62 -5.68 1.39 -9.66
CA VAL A 62 -5.38 2.76 -9.22
C VAL A 62 -4.18 2.78 -8.27
N MET A 63 -4.12 1.88 -7.27
CA MET A 63 -2.97 1.82 -6.36
C MET A 63 -1.65 1.52 -7.10
N ILE A 64 -1.63 0.53 -8.00
CA ILE A 64 -0.45 0.19 -8.80
C ILE A 64 -0.02 1.41 -9.62
N PHE A 65 -0.98 2.10 -10.25
CA PHE A 65 -0.72 3.27 -11.07
C PHE A 65 -0.11 4.43 -10.27
N ILE A 66 -0.59 4.68 -9.05
CA ILE A 66 -0.03 5.71 -8.15
C ILE A 66 1.44 5.41 -7.84
N TYR A 67 1.75 4.20 -7.36
CA TYR A 67 3.15 3.84 -7.06
C TYR A 67 4.04 3.88 -8.30
N TYR A 68 3.51 3.43 -9.45
CA TYR A 68 4.21 3.50 -10.73
C TYR A 68 4.59 4.92 -11.09
N ILE A 69 3.64 5.87 -11.01
CA ILE A 69 3.89 7.29 -11.30
C ILE A 69 4.92 7.86 -10.33
N VAL A 70 4.78 7.61 -9.03
CA VAL A 70 5.71 8.12 -8.01
C VAL A 70 7.14 7.67 -8.31
N ILE A 71 7.33 6.36 -8.53
CA ILE A 71 8.66 5.82 -8.81
C ILE A 71 9.20 6.35 -10.15
N LEU A 72 8.35 6.45 -11.18
CA LEU A 72 8.71 6.96 -12.50
C LEU A 72 9.17 8.42 -12.44
N ILE A 73 8.42 9.29 -11.74
CA ILE A 73 8.75 10.71 -11.58
C ILE A 73 10.13 10.86 -10.95
N PHE A 74 10.36 10.22 -9.81
CA PHE A 74 11.64 10.33 -9.12
C PHE A 74 12.78 9.69 -9.93
N SER A 75 12.55 8.54 -10.56
CA SER A 75 13.54 7.90 -11.45
C SER A 75 13.95 8.83 -12.59
N LYS A 76 13.02 9.59 -13.17
CA LYS A 76 13.32 10.58 -14.22
C LYS A 76 14.06 11.81 -13.69
N ILE A 77 13.64 12.37 -12.56
CA ILE A 77 14.29 13.54 -11.94
C ILE A 77 15.77 13.25 -11.65
N PHE A 78 16.06 12.07 -11.10
CA PHE A 78 17.42 11.65 -10.75
C PHE A 78 18.16 10.95 -11.89
N LYS A 79 17.60 10.91 -13.11
CA LYS A 79 18.21 10.30 -14.31
C LYS A 79 18.65 8.85 -14.07
N SER A 80 17.82 8.08 -13.37
CA SER A 80 18.02 6.65 -13.16
C SER A 80 17.94 5.89 -14.48
N ASP A 81 18.87 4.97 -14.71
CA ASP A 81 18.84 4.03 -15.84
C ASP A 81 18.04 2.77 -15.47
N VAL A 82 16.75 2.98 -15.20
CA VAL A 82 15.79 1.92 -14.83
C VAL A 82 14.72 1.82 -15.91
N GLU A 83 14.38 0.60 -16.30
CA GLU A 83 13.36 0.38 -17.31
C GLU A 83 11.95 0.59 -16.74
N ASN A 84 11.03 1.13 -17.55
CA ASN A 84 9.61 1.28 -17.16
C ASN A 84 9.00 -0.05 -16.69
N LYS A 85 9.41 -1.17 -17.30
CA LYS A 85 8.96 -2.51 -16.91
C LYS A 85 9.38 -2.85 -15.48
N GLU A 86 10.60 -2.53 -15.09
CA GLU A 86 11.10 -2.78 -13.72
C GLU A 86 10.35 -1.93 -12.70
N ILE A 87 10.06 -0.67 -13.03
CA ILE A 87 9.24 0.22 -12.20
C ILE A 87 7.83 -0.36 -12.02
N PHE A 88 7.21 -0.85 -13.09
CA PHE A 88 5.89 -1.46 -13.03
C PHE A 88 5.88 -2.72 -12.15
N ILE A 89 6.84 -3.63 -12.33
CA ILE A 89 6.97 -4.84 -11.51
C ILE A 89 7.17 -4.48 -10.03
N SER A 90 7.98 -3.47 -9.76
CA SER A 90 8.17 -2.96 -8.39
C SER A 90 6.87 -2.42 -7.80
N SER A 91 6.09 -1.69 -8.58
CA SER A 91 4.80 -1.12 -8.15
C SER A 91 3.79 -2.21 -7.80
N VAL A 92 3.71 -3.26 -8.64
CA VAL A 92 2.90 -4.45 -8.37
C VAL A 92 3.36 -5.14 -7.08
N SER A 93 4.68 -5.26 -6.86
CA SER A 93 5.23 -5.88 -5.65
C SER A 93 4.88 -5.10 -4.38
N ILE A 94 4.99 -3.77 -4.41
CA ILE A 94 4.59 -2.90 -3.30
C ILE A 94 3.13 -3.13 -2.96
N VAL A 95 2.24 -3.04 -3.95
CA VAL A 95 0.80 -3.22 -3.75
C VAL A 95 0.53 -4.61 -3.18
N CYS A 96 1.16 -5.67 -3.70
CA CYS A 96 0.93 -7.01 -3.18
C CYS A 96 1.28 -7.20 -1.72
N ILE A 97 2.43 -6.68 -1.28
CA ILE A 97 2.85 -6.78 0.12
C ILE A 97 1.85 -6.04 1.01
N ILE A 98 1.43 -4.85 0.59
CA ILE A 98 0.43 -4.06 1.28
C ILE A 98 -0.91 -4.80 1.37
N THR A 99 -1.41 -5.35 0.27
CA THR A 99 -2.68 -6.11 0.27
C THR A 99 -2.58 -7.36 1.14
N ALA A 100 -1.42 -8.02 1.16
CA ALA A 100 -1.15 -9.17 2.04
C ALA A 100 -1.18 -8.79 3.53
N VAL A 101 -0.68 -7.61 3.90
CA VAL A 101 -0.82 -7.13 5.28
C VAL A 101 -2.29 -6.79 5.58
N LYS A 102 -2.98 -6.09 4.68
CA LYS A 102 -4.39 -5.71 4.86
C LYS A 102 -5.30 -6.92 5.07
N ILE A 103 -5.16 -7.98 4.26
CA ILE A 103 -5.99 -9.18 4.42
C ILE A 103 -5.75 -9.88 5.77
N ILE A 104 -4.51 -9.92 6.27
CA ILE A 104 -4.20 -10.47 7.59
C ILE A 104 -4.97 -9.69 8.66
N VAL A 105 -4.95 -8.36 8.58
CA VAL A 105 -5.69 -7.50 9.51
C VAL A 105 -7.20 -7.69 9.37
N SER A 106 -7.74 -7.74 8.15
CA SER A 106 -9.17 -7.99 7.92
C SER A 106 -9.62 -9.34 8.48
N ILE A 107 -8.80 -10.38 8.36
CA ILE A 107 -9.08 -11.70 8.96
C ILE A 107 -9.09 -11.60 10.49
N ILE A 108 -8.13 -10.91 11.09
CA ILE A 108 -8.10 -10.67 12.54
C ILE A 108 -9.38 -9.94 12.97
N GLN A 109 -9.74 -8.85 12.30
CA GLN A 109 -10.96 -8.10 12.59
C GLN A 109 -12.22 -8.96 12.47
N LEU A 110 -12.28 -9.83 11.45
CA LEU A 110 -13.38 -10.78 11.28
C LEU A 110 -13.49 -11.74 12.47
N ILE A 111 -12.37 -12.34 12.90
CA ILE A 111 -12.34 -13.29 14.04
C ILE A 111 -12.84 -12.61 15.32
N PHE A 112 -12.45 -11.36 15.55
CA PHE A 112 -12.86 -10.59 16.73
C PHE A 112 -14.17 -9.82 16.54
N SER A 113 -14.89 -10.01 15.43
CA SER A 113 -16.14 -9.30 15.10
C SER A 113 -16.02 -7.76 15.17
N ILE A 114 -14.84 -7.24 14.85
CA ILE A 114 -14.58 -5.80 14.73
C ILE A 114 -15.02 -5.35 13.34
N ASP A 115 -16.00 -4.44 13.29
CA ASP A 115 -16.54 -3.90 12.03
C ASP A 115 -15.46 -3.16 11.23
N THR A 116 -14.99 -3.79 10.15
CA THR A 116 -13.93 -3.27 9.26
C THR A 116 -14.36 -2.01 8.50
N ASN A 117 -15.66 -1.72 8.43
CA ASN A 117 -16.17 -0.51 7.77
C ASN A 117 -16.14 0.70 8.72
N LYS A 118 -15.99 0.47 10.02
CA LYS A 118 -15.95 1.52 11.06
C LYS A 118 -14.58 1.70 11.67
N TYR A 119 -13.86 0.59 11.86
CA TYR A 119 -12.56 0.58 12.50
C TYR A 119 -11.54 -0.04 11.56
N ASP A 120 -10.37 0.58 11.48
CA ASP A 120 -9.20 0.01 10.82
C ASP A 120 -8.10 -0.19 11.86
N LEU A 121 -7.75 -1.45 12.15
CA LEU A 121 -6.70 -1.74 13.14
C LEU A 121 -5.30 -1.28 12.70
N LEU A 122 -5.11 -0.93 11.42
CA LEU A 122 -3.88 -0.31 10.96
C LEU A 122 -3.77 1.17 11.37
N ASN A 123 -4.89 1.81 11.68
CA ASN A 123 -4.99 3.23 11.98
C ASN A 123 -4.99 3.49 13.50
N LEU A 124 -4.19 4.45 13.98
CA LEU A 124 -4.15 4.82 15.40
C LEU A 124 -5.43 5.53 15.90
N GLY A 125 -6.30 5.97 15.00
CA GLY A 125 -7.62 6.51 15.30
C GLY A 125 -8.51 5.56 16.10
N ILE A 126 -8.24 4.25 16.11
CA ILE A 126 -8.96 3.27 16.95
C ILE A 126 -8.92 3.59 18.45
N PHE A 127 -7.90 4.32 18.91
CA PHE A 127 -7.77 4.71 20.32
C PHE A 127 -8.58 5.97 20.67
N ASN A 128 -8.82 6.86 19.69
CA ASN A 128 -9.63 8.07 19.84
C ASN A 128 -10.02 8.61 18.45
N ASP A 129 -11.24 8.28 18.01
CA ASP A 129 -11.81 8.61 16.70
C ASP A 129 -12.01 10.12 16.48
N LYS A 130 -12.17 10.90 17.56
CA LYS A 130 -12.31 12.36 17.50
C LYS A 130 -10.98 13.10 17.37
N ASN A 131 -9.85 12.40 17.55
CA ASN A 131 -8.53 13.01 17.45
C ASN A 131 -7.98 12.87 16.02
N VAL A 132 -8.07 13.97 15.26
CA VAL A 132 -7.61 14.06 13.87
C VAL A 132 -6.15 13.66 13.70
N LEU A 133 -5.28 13.96 14.66
CA LEU A 133 -3.86 13.59 14.56
C LEU A 133 -3.70 12.07 14.61
N LEU A 134 -4.35 11.40 15.56
CA LEU A 134 -4.29 9.94 15.68
C LEU A 134 -4.93 9.26 14.46
N SER A 135 -6.07 9.75 13.99
CA SER A 135 -6.77 9.17 12.82
C SER A 135 -6.00 9.30 11.51
N SER A 136 -4.94 10.12 11.49
CA SER A 136 -4.11 10.37 10.30
C SER A 136 -2.83 9.53 10.28
N ILE A 137 -2.53 8.83 11.37
CA ILE A 137 -1.38 7.93 11.47
C ILE A 137 -1.84 6.50 11.24
N ASP A 138 -1.40 5.95 10.12
CA ASP A 138 -1.72 4.59 9.70
C ASP A 138 -0.43 3.79 9.44
N PHE A 139 -0.36 2.57 9.95
CA PHE A 139 0.72 1.62 9.64
C PHE A 139 0.89 1.42 8.13
N TYR A 140 -0.19 1.49 7.36
CA TYR A 140 -0.17 1.48 5.89
C TYR A 140 0.78 2.54 5.33
N THR A 141 0.73 3.78 5.83
CA THR A 141 1.55 4.91 5.36
C THR A 141 3.03 4.74 5.70
N LEU A 142 3.33 4.11 6.84
CA LEU A 142 4.70 3.75 7.22
C LEU A 142 5.24 2.61 6.35
N LEU A 143 4.44 1.56 6.15
CA LEU A 143 4.82 0.41 5.34
C LEU A 143 5.03 0.81 3.87
N SER A 144 4.15 1.64 3.30
CA SER A 144 4.25 2.10 1.92
C SER A 144 5.54 2.91 1.68
N GLY A 145 5.88 3.82 2.58
CA GLY A 145 7.14 4.58 2.51
C GLY A 145 8.38 3.71 2.64
N TYR A 146 8.36 2.70 3.52
CA TYR A 146 9.42 1.71 3.62
C TYR A 146 9.58 0.92 2.31
N LEU A 147 8.49 0.42 1.73
CA LEU A 147 8.53 -0.33 0.48
C LEU A 147 8.97 0.54 -0.72
N LEU A 148 8.58 1.82 -0.75
CA LEU A 148 9.10 2.78 -1.71
C LEU A 148 10.60 3.02 -1.55
N THR A 149 11.10 3.10 -0.32
CA THR A 149 12.55 3.17 -0.05
C THR A 149 13.29 1.99 -0.67
N LEU A 150 12.76 0.76 -0.48
CA LEU A 150 13.34 -0.44 -1.09
C LEU A 150 13.30 -0.40 -2.61
N SER A 151 12.19 0.06 -3.19
CA SER A 151 12.05 0.23 -4.64
C SER A 151 13.10 1.22 -5.17
N PHE A 152 13.24 2.39 -4.56
CA PHE A 152 14.24 3.37 -4.98
C PHE A 152 15.67 2.84 -4.86
N TYR A 153 15.97 2.09 -3.79
CA TYR A 153 17.30 1.53 -3.57
C TYR A 153 17.64 0.38 -4.53
N TYR A 154 16.77 -0.61 -4.65
CA TYR A 154 17.06 -1.83 -5.40
C TYR A 154 16.69 -1.75 -6.89
N VAL A 155 15.61 -1.01 -7.22
CA VAL A 155 15.08 -0.93 -8.60
C VAL A 155 15.62 0.31 -9.29
N SER A 156 15.44 1.50 -8.70
CA SER A 156 16.02 2.75 -9.26
C SER A 156 17.51 2.93 -8.96
N LYS A 157 18.16 1.97 -8.26
CA LYS A 157 19.61 1.96 -7.97
C LYS A 157 20.12 3.25 -7.31
N PHE A 158 19.28 3.95 -6.55
CA PHE A 158 19.70 5.14 -5.82
C PHE A 158 20.62 4.78 -4.65
N LYS A 159 21.36 5.76 -4.14
CA LYS A 159 22.08 5.61 -2.87
C LYS A 159 21.07 5.42 -1.74
N LEU A 160 21.36 4.53 -0.80
CA LEU A 160 20.47 4.20 0.32
C LEU A 160 19.98 5.44 1.08
N SER A 161 20.87 6.42 1.33
CA SER A 161 20.52 7.67 2.00
C SER A 161 19.44 8.45 1.23
N LEU A 162 19.58 8.56 -0.09
CA LEU A 162 18.59 9.22 -0.94
C LEU A 162 17.27 8.45 -0.94
N SER A 163 17.32 7.13 -1.07
CA SER A 163 16.11 6.29 -1.06
C SER A 163 15.31 6.45 0.24
N ILE A 164 16.00 6.49 1.39
CA ILE A 164 15.37 6.70 2.70
C ILE A 164 14.71 8.08 2.77
N ILE A 165 15.41 9.13 2.30
CA ILE A 165 14.86 10.50 2.28
C ILE A 165 13.60 10.55 1.42
N LEU A 166 13.60 9.92 0.25
CA LEU A 166 12.44 9.89 -0.65
C LEU A 166 11.26 9.10 -0.05
N GLY A 167 11.51 7.96 0.58
CA GLY A 167 10.48 7.19 1.27
C GLY A 167 9.86 7.97 2.44
N LEU A 168 10.69 8.62 3.27
CA LEU A 168 10.21 9.48 4.35
C LEU A 168 9.44 10.68 3.83
N THR A 169 9.88 11.28 2.72
CA THR A 169 9.16 12.39 2.08
C THR A 169 7.78 11.94 1.63
N PHE A 170 7.67 10.76 1.02
CA PHE A 170 6.37 10.19 0.64
C PHE A 170 5.47 9.96 1.85
N THR A 171 5.98 9.30 2.91
CA THR A 171 5.22 9.08 4.16
C THR A 171 4.75 10.39 4.78
N PHE A 172 5.59 11.42 4.81
CA PHE A 172 5.24 12.72 5.37
C PHE A 172 4.16 13.43 4.54
N LEU A 173 4.26 13.38 3.22
CA LEU A 173 3.24 13.93 2.33
C LEU A 173 1.90 13.20 2.50
N ASP A 174 1.92 11.86 2.52
CA ASP A 174 0.72 11.04 2.72
C ASP A 174 0.07 11.33 4.08
N PHE A 175 0.87 11.47 5.13
CA PHE A 175 0.39 11.92 6.44
C PHE A 175 -0.28 13.30 6.39
N ILE A 176 0.34 14.29 5.73
CA ILE A 176 -0.27 15.63 5.58
C ILE A 176 -1.59 15.54 4.82
N PHE A 177 -1.66 14.78 3.73
CA PHE A 177 -2.90 14.60 2.98
C PHE A 177 -3.99 13.97 3.84
N ASN A 178 -3.67 12.92 4.59
CA ASN A 178 -4.61 12.27 5.50
C ASN A 178 -5.07 13.22 6.62
N PHE A 179 -4.14 14.01 7.20
CA PHE A 179 -4.46 15.01 8.20
C PHE A 179 -5.41 16.09 7.67
N LEU A 180 -5.11 16.65 6.50
CA LEU A 180 -5.96 17.65 5.87
C LEU A 180 -7.34 17.07 5.55
N PHE A 181 -7.40 15.87 4.98
CA PHE A 181 -8.65 15.19 4.66
C PHE A 181 -9.52 14.93 5.90
N ASN A 182 -8.93 14.40 6.97
CA ASN A 182 -9.63 14.14 8.22
C ASN A 182 -10.08 15.44 8.91
N SER A 183 -9.26 16.49 8.88
CA SER A 183 -9.62 17.80 9.43
C SER A 183 -10.80 18.43 8.70
N LEU A 184 -10.84 18.29 7.37
CA LEU A 184 -11.93 18.79 6.54
C LEU A 184 -13.23 18.03 6.84
N ASN A 185 -13.16 16.70 6.95
CA ASN A 185 -14.32 15.88 7.28
C ASN A 185 -14.90 16.23 8.66
N GLN A 186 -14.05 16.50 9.65
CA GLN A 186 -14.51 16.92 10.99
C GLN A 186 -15.13 18.32 10.97
N ALA A 187 -14.69 19.23 10.08
CA ALA A 187 -15.24 20.58 9.99
C ALA A 187 -16.62 20.63 9.30
N ILE A 188 -16.96 19.62 8.49
CA ILE A 188 -18.21 19.55 7.71
C ILE A 188 -19.30 18.71 8.43
N MET A 189 -18.90 17.85 9.39
CA MET A 189 -19.82 17.10 10.26
C MET A 189 -20.25 17.90 11.49
#